data_AF-A0A1Z4QF05-F1
#
_entry.id   AF-A0A1Z4QF05-F1
#
_cell.length_a   1.000
_cell.length_b   1.000
_cell.length_c   1.000
_cell.angle_alpha   90.00
_cell.angle_beta   90.00
_cell.angle_gamma   90.00
#
_symmetry.space_group_name_H-M   'P 1'
#
loop_
_entity.id
_entity.type
_entity.pdbx_description
1 polymer ?
#
loop_
_entity_poly.entity_id
_entity_poly.type
_entity_poly.pdbx_seq_one_letter_code
_entity_poly.pdbx_strand_id
1 'polypeptide(L)'
;MNSQLIDQLGLKLGANGLPYEVPIHPNLVHFTLGLFIMAIAFDIAGTLFPLEKPILQFLALTAIRSGLFDAGWYNLLAAAIVTFFTVAVGFFEIMLANPPVDIQSDWGLGAGPTMLLHGVGGVLLLMAIVTMTVWRGFQRYRWRKDAPRQVQWSYLLVGIFLLGILYIHGTLGAHLGEVFGIHNTAANLLRQGENPNLLLK
;
A
#
# COMPACT_ATOMS: atom_id res chain seq x y z
N MET A 1 -14.94 -16.04 18.23
CA MET A 1 -14.81 -14.59 18.53
C MET A 1 -15.51 -13.71 17.50
N ASN A 2 -15.63 -14.11 16.22
CA ASN A 2 -16.18 -13.22 15.19
C ASN A 2 -17.72 -13.11 15.15
N SER A 3 -18.45 -14.20 15.44
CA SER A 3 -19.91 -14.22 15.40
C SER A 3 -20.55 -13.19 16.34
N GLN A 4 -20.03 -13.03 17.56
CA GLN A 4 -20.53 -12.03 18.51
C GLN A 4 -20.38 -10.59 18.01
N LEU A 5 -19.29 -10.27 17.30
CA LEU A 5 -19.07 -8.93 16.76
C LEU A 5 -20.03 -8.64 15.58
N ILE A 6 -20.20 -9.63 14.70
CA ILE A 6 -21.13 -9.58 13.56
C ILE A 6 -22.57 -9.40 14.05
N ASP A 7 -22.98 -10.19 15.05
CA ASP A 7 -24.33 -10.15 15.63
C ASP A 7 -24.58 -8.83 16.36
N GLN A 8 -23.60 -8.30 17.10
CA GLN A 8 -23.71 -7.01 17.79
C GLN A 8 -23.85 -5.83 16.82
N LEU A 9 -23.17 -5.88 15.67
CA LEU A 9 -23.19 -4.83 14.66
C LEU A 9 -24.31 -5.03 13.62
N GLY A 10 -25.03 -6.16 13.65
CA GLY A 10 -26.09 -6.47 12.69
C GLY A 10 -25.61 -6.58 11.24
N LEU A 11 -24.34 -6.95 11.04
CA LEU A 11 -23.73 -6.99 9.71
C LEU A 11 -24.20 -8.21 8.92
N LYS A 12 -24.67 -7.98 7.69
CA LYS A 12 -24.92 -9.04 6.71
C LYS A 12 -23.68 -9.24 5.87
N LEU A 13 -22.98 -10.35 6.09
CA LEU A 13 -21.75 -10.66 5.37
C LEU A 13 -22.04 -11.37 4.05
N GLY A 14 -21.30 -11.01 3.01
CA GLY A 14 -21.28 -11.70 1.72
C GLY A 14 -20.31 -12.88 1.69
N ALA A 15 -20.11 -13.46 0.51
CA ALA A 15 -19.27 -14.65 0.30
C ALA A 15 -17.78 -14.44 0.63
N ASN A 16 -17.30 -13.20 0.64
CA ASN A 16 -15.96 -12.81 1.07
C ASN A 16 -15.83 -12.59 2.60
N GLY A 17 -16.91 -12.74 3.37
CA GLY A 17 -16.93 -12.46 4.81
C GLY A 17 -16.93 -10.96 5.15
N LEU A 18 -17.30 -10.08 4.22
CA LEU A 18 -17.41 -8.63 4.42
C LEU A 18 -18.85 -8.15 4.15
N PRO A 19 -19.26 -6.99 4.69
CA PRO A 19 -20.58 -6.41 4.43
C PRO A 19 -20.70 -5.74 3.05
N TYR A 20 -19.69 -5.88 2.20
CA TYR A 20 -19.62 -5.34 0.85
C TYR A 20 -18.92 -6.35 -0.06
N GLU A 21 -19.22 -6.29 -1.36
CA GLU A 21 -18.78 -7.31 -2.33
C GLU A 21 -17.29 -7.25 -2.66
N VAL A 22 -16.73 -6.04 -2.73
CA VAL A 22 -15.34 -5.82 -3.16
C VAL A 22 -14.50 -5.38 -1.96
N PRO A 23 -13.48 -6.16 -1.55
CA PRO A 23 -12.54 -5.76 -0.51
C PRO A 23 -11.95 -4.38 -0.79
N ILE A 24 -12.07 -3.47 0.18
CA ILE A 24 -11.66 -2.08 0.00
C ILE A 24 -10.17 -1.93 0.33
N HIS A 25 -9.68 -2.66 1.35
CA HIS A 25 -8.30 -2.54 1.80
C HIS A 25 -7.29 -2.81 0.66
N PRO A 26 -7.36 -3.93 -0.09
CA PRO A 26 -6.39 -4.18 -1.16
C PRO A 26 -6.39 -3.09 -2.23
N ASN A 27 -7.54 -2.52 -2.59
CA ASN A 27 -7.62 -1.42 -3.55
C ASN A 27 -6.89 -0.16 -3.04
N LEU A 28 -7.10 0.18 -1.76
CA LEU A 28 -6.40 1.29 -1.12
C LEU A 28 -4.90 1.02 -0.95
N VAL A 29 -4.48 -0.23 -0.75
CA VAL A 29 -3.06 -0.64 -0.77
C VAL A 29 -2.43 -0.33 -2.13
N HIS A 30 -3.05 -0.75 -3.24
CA HIS A 30 -2.52 -0.47 -4.58
C HIS A 30 -2.45 1.03 -4.85
N PHE A 31 -3.46 1.79 -4.42
CA PHE A 31 -3.46 3.24 -4.59
C PHE A 31 -2.36 3.91 -3.75
N THR A 32 -2.20 3.51 -2.48
CA THR A 32 -1.12 3.96 -1.59
C THR A 32 0.25 3.68 -2.22
N LEU A 33 0.45 2.45 -2.69
CA LEU A 33 1.71 2.01 -3.29
C LEU A 33 2.02 2.79 -4.57
N GLY A 34 1.03 2.93 -5.46
CA GLY A 34 1.17 3.71 -6.69
C GLY A 34 1.56 5.15 -6.41
N LEU A 35 0.85 5.82 -5.49
CA LEU A 35 1.17 7.20 -5.10
C LEU A 35 2.58 7.31 -4.51
N PHE A 36 2.97 6.39 -3.62
CA PHE A 36 4.30 6.43 -3.00
C PHE A 36 5.42 6.15 -4.02
N ILE A 37 5.25 5.18 -4.92
CA ILE A 37 6.19 4.90 -6.01
C ILE A 37 6.34 6.13 -6.89
N MET A 38 5.22 6.72 -7.34
CA MET A 38 5.25 7.91 -8.19
C MET A 38 5.90 9.09 -7.48
N ALA A 39 5.67 9.26 -6.18
CA ALA A 39 6.32 10.30 -5.40
C ALA A 39 7.85 10.21 -5.46
N ILE A 40 8.40 9.03 -5.16
CA ILE A 40 9.85 8.81 -5.15
C ILE A 40 10.42 8.85 -6.58
N ALA A 41 9.72 8.31 -7.57
CA ALA A 41 10.14 8.33 -8.97
C ALA A 41 10.27 9.78 -9.50
N PHE A 42 9.27 10.63 -9.25
CA PHE A 42 9.32 12.04 -9.66
C PHE A 42 10.41 12.83 -8.92
N ASP A 43 10.68 12.51 -7.66
CA ASP A 43 11.76 13.12 -6.91
C ASP A 43 13.15 12.74 -7.40
N ILE A 44 13.31 11.48 -7.83
CA ILE A 44 14.53 11.01 -8.49
C ILE A 44 14.68 11.71 -9.83
N ALA A 45 13.63 11.74 -10.66
CA ALA A 45 13.65 12.42 -11.96
C ALA A 45 13.97 13.91 -11.83
N GLY A 46 13.34 14.62 -10.88
CA GLY A 46 13.67 16.00 -10.57
C GLY A 46 15.11 16.18 -10.10
N THR A 47 15.66 15.20 -9.37
CA THR A 47 17.05 15.23 -8.90
C THR A 47 18.05 15.02 -10.04
N LEU A 48 17.78 14.04 -10.92
CA LEU A 48 18.61 13.63 -12.05
C LEU A 48 18.28 14.40 -13.35
N PHE A 49 17.38 15.38 -13.30
CA PHE A 49 16.89 16.14 -14.46
C PHE A 49 17.99 16.62 -15.44
N PRO A 50 19.18 17.10 -15.02
CA PRO A 50 20.24 17.46 -15.97
C PRO A 50 20.69 16.31 -16.88
N LEU A 51 20.63 15.06 -16.39
CA LEU A 51 20.96 13.85 -17.14
C LEU A 51 19.80 13.39 -18.04
N GLU A 52 18.55 13.55 -17.57
CA GLU A 52 17.35 13.11 -18.28
C GLU A 52 16.88 14.09 -19.37
N LYS A 53 17.25 15.37 -19.24
CA LYS A 53 16.82 16.44 -20.14
C LYS A 53 17.00 16.13 -21.64
N PRO A 54 18.14 15.58 -22.12
CA PRO A 54 18.29 15.24 -23.53
C PRO A 54 17.27 14.20 -24.03
N ILE A 55 16.94 13.21 -23.19
CA ILE A 55 15.96 12.16 -23.50
C ILE A 55 14.55 12.75 -23.53
N LEU A 56 14.21 13.57 -22.54
CA LEU A 56 12.90 14.25 -22.47
C LEU A 56 12.68 15.16 -23.69
N GLN A 57 13.71 15.89 -24.10
CA GLN A 57 13.68 16.72 -25.31
C GLN A 57 13.56 15.88 -26.58
N PHE A 58 14.29 14.76 -26.67
CA PHE A 58 14.15 13.81 -27.77
C PHE A 58 12.71 13.28 -27.91
N LEU A 59 12.04 13.04 -26.78
CA LEU A 59 10.63 12.62 -26.73
C LEU A 59 9.62 13.77 -26.85
N ALA A 60 10.08 15.00 -27.11
CA ALA A 60 9.26 16.22 -27.15
C ALA A 60 8.42 16.46 -25.86
N LEU A 61 8.90 16.00 -24.71
CA LEU A 61 8.26 16.20 -23.41
C LEU A 61 8.65 17.56 -22.82
N THR A 62 7.66 18.40 -22.52
CA THR A 62 7.83 19.75 -21.94
C THR A 62 8.00 19.75 -20.42
N ALA A 63 8.64 18.71 -19.87
CA ALA A 63 8.84 18.57 -18.45
C ALA A 63 9.80 19.64 -17.90
N ILE A 64 9.41 20.28 -16.79
CA ILE A 64 10.25 21.21 -16.04
C ILE A 64 10.63 20.62 -14.69
N ARG A 65 11.86 20.88 -14.24
CA ARG A 65 12.43 20.29 -13.02
C ARG A 65 11.57 20.55 -11.77
N SER A 66 11.07 21.76 -11.60
CA SER A 66 10.20 22.13 -10.47
C SER A 66 8.89 21.36 -10.50
N GLY A 67 8.30 21.18 -11.68
CA GLY A 67 7.07 20.41 -11.87
C GLY A 67 7.20 18.95 -11.48
N LEU A 68 8.37 18.34 -11.70
CA LEU A 68 8.65 16.98 -11.21
C LEU A 68 8.66 16.94 -9.67
N PHE A 69 9.31 17.90 -9.02
CA PHE A 69 9.27 17.97 -7.54
C PHE A 69 7.87 18.29 -6.99
N ASP A 70 7.05 19.04 -7.72
CA ASP A 70 5.64 19.27 -7.35
C ASP A 70 4.82 17.99 -7.45
N ALA A 71 4.97 17.24 -8.56
CA ALA A 71 4.34 15.93 -8.72
C ALA A 71 4.77 14.97 -7.61
N GLY A 72 6.07 14.92 -7.29
CA GLY A 72 6.61 14.11 -6.19
C GLY A 72 5.98 14.47 -4.83
N TRP A 73 5.86 15.75 -4.54
CA TRP A 73 5.26 16.25 -3.29
C TRP A 73 3.80 15.87 -3.13
N TYR A 74 2.96 16.15 -4.15
CA TYR A 74 1.52 15.92 -4.04
C TYR A 74 1.18 14.43 -4.03
N ASN A 75 1.94 13.59 -4.76
CA ASN A 75 1.81 12.14 -4.67
C ASN A 75 2.15 11.63 -3.26
N LEU A 76 3.22 12.13 -2.62
CA LEU A 76 3.58 11.71 -1.26
C LEU A 76 2.52 12.13 -0.23
N LEU A 77 2.02 13.37 -0.34
CA LEU A 77 0.98 13.87 0.55
C LEU A 77 -0.32 13.07 0.40
N ALA A 78 -0.73 12.79 -0.85
CA ALA A 78 -1.88 11.95 -1.12
C ALA A 78 -1.65 10.52 -0.58
N ALA A 79 -0.46 9.94 -0.77
CA ALA A 79 -0.11 8.62 -0.25
C ALA A 79 -0.29 8.58 1.26
N ALA A 80 0.20 9.58 2.00
CA ALA A 80 0.04 9.65 3.45
C ALA A 80 -1.43 9.67 3.88
N ILE A 81 -2.25 10.52 3.24
CA ILE A 81 -3.70 10.61 3.53
C ILE A 81 -4.39 9.29 3.25
N VAL A 82 -4.17 8.71 2.07
CA VAL A 82 -4.79 7.44 1.67
C VAL A 82 -4.37 6.30 2.59
N THR A 83 -3.11 6.27 3.04
CA THR A 83 -2.60 5.21 3.93
C THR A 83 -3.38 5.13 5.25
N PHE A 84 -3.85 6.25 5.80
CA PHE A 84 -4.72 6.21 6.98
C PHE A 84 -5.98 5.39 6.74
N PHE A 85 -6.64 5.61 5.60
CA PHE A 85 -7.81 4.83 5.20
C PHE A 85 -7.44 3.38 4.89
N THR A 86 -6.33 3.14 4.20
CA THR A 86 -5.80 1.80 3.93
C THR A 86 -5.66 0.99 5.21
N VAL A 87 -5.02 1.56 6.23
CA VAL A 87 -4.80 0.88 7.52
C VAL A 87 -6.11 0.72 8.28
N ALA A 88 -6.96 1.74 8.34
CA ALA A 88 -8.24 1.67 9.05
C ALA A 88 -9.16 0.57 8.49
N VAL A 89 -9.31 0.52 7.16
CA VAL A 89 -10.09 -0.52 6.48
C VAL A 89 -9.42 -1.89 6.66
N GLY A 90 -8.09 -1.96 6.60
CA GLY A 90 -7.36 -3.21 6.82
C GLY A 90 -7.61 -3.82 8.20
N PHE A 91 -7.63 -3.00 9.25
CA PHE A 91 -8.00 -3.46 10.60
C PHE A 91 -9.45 -3.94 10.66
N PHE A 92 -10.37 -3.18 10.08
CA PHE A 92 -11.79 -3.58 10.05
C PHE A 92 -11.98 -4.93 9.35
N GLU A 93 -11.37 -5.12 8.17
CA GLU A 93 -11.46 -6.37 7.42
C GLU A 93 -10.83 -7.52 8.22
N ILE A 94 -9.62 -7.36 8.74
CA ILE A 94 -8.95 -8.39 9.57
C ILE A 94 -9.78 -8.80 10.80
N MET A 95 -10.51 -7.87 11.42
CA MET A 95 -11.40 -8.21 12.54
C MET A 95 -12.51 -9.17 12.12
N LEU A 96 -12.98 -9.12 10.87
CA LEU A 96 -14.01 -9.99 10.31
C LEU A 96 -13.44 -11.27 9.66
N ALA A 97 -12.12 -11.43 9.62
CA ALA A 97 -11.49 -12.59 9.01
C ALA A 97 -11.67 -13.88 9.85
N ASN A 98 -11.76 -15.01 9.15
CA ASN A 98 -11.74 -16.35 9.75
C ASN A 98 -10.56 -17.17 9.17
N PRO A 99 -9.34 -16.98 9.70
CA PRO A 99 -8.13 -17.55 9.11
C PRO A 99 -8.06 -19.08 9.29
N PRO A 100 -7.52 -19.81 8.29
CA PRO A 100 -7.23 -21.23 8.44
C PRO A 100 -6.07 -21.44 9.41
N VAL A 101 -6.09 -22.55 10.16
CA VAL A 101 -5.06 -22.85 11.17
C VAL A 101 -4.02 -23.90 10.72
N ASP A 102 -4.33 -24.67 9.68
CA ASP A 102 -3.54 -25.83 9.27
C ASP A 102 -2.72 -25.61 7.98
N ILE A 103 -2.64 -24.36 7.50
CA ILE A 103 -1.99 -23.99 6.24
C ILE A 103 -0.85 -23.01 6.52
N GLN A 104 0.26 -23.17 5.79
CA GLN A 104 1.39 -22.24 5.80
C GLN A 104 1.56 -21.59 4.42
N SER A 105 2.10 -20.38 4.40
CA SER A 105 2.55 -19.71 3.18
C SER A 105 3.90 -20.23 2.70
N ASP A 106 4.32 -19.78 1.51
CA ASP A 106 5.63 -20.09 0.94
C ASP A 106 6.80 -19.60 1.83
N TRP A 107 6.54 -18.71 2.79
CA TRP A 107 7.52 -18.27 3.78
C TRP A 107 7.51 -19.12 5.07
N GLY A 108 6.76 -20.22 5.09
CA GLY A 108 6.61 -21.09 6.26
C GLY A 108 5.79 -20.46 7.39
N LEU A 109 5.06 -19.38 7.13
CA LEU A 109 4.24 -18.67 8.12
C LEU A 109 2.80 -19.16 8.08
N GLY A 110 2.19 -19.38 9.24
CA GLY A 110 0.74 -19.60 9.33
C GLY A 110 -0.05 -18.29 9.16
N ALA A 111 -1.37 -18.42 9.01
CA ALA A 111 -2.27 -17.27 8.82
C ALA A 111 -2.23 -16.27 9.99
N GLY A 112 -2.29 -16.76 11.25
CA GLY A 112 -2.26 -15.90 12.45
C GLY A 112 -1.01 -15.01 12.55
N PRO A 113 0.22 -15.58 12.53
CA PRO A 113 1.45 -14.79 12.49
C PRO A 113 1.52 -13.84 11.30
N THR A 114 1.05 -14.25 10.11
CA THR A 114 1.03 -13.39 8.92
C THR A 114 0.11 -12.19 9.12
N MET A 115 -1.10 -12.39 9.68
CA MET A 115 -2.04 -11.31 10.01
C MET A 115 -1.44 -10.35 11.04
N LEU A 116 -0.71 -10.86 12.05
CA LEU A 116 -0.05 -10.02 13.04
C LEU A 116 1.05 -9.16 12.42
N LEU A 117 1.95 -9.79 11.64
CA LEU A 117 3.05 -9.09 10.96
C LEU A 117 2.54 -8.06 9.96
N HIS A 118 1.49 -8.40 9.21
CA HIS A 118 0.86 -7.49 8.27
C HIS A 118 0.09 -6.36 8.99
N GLY A 119 -0.67 -6.65 10.04
CA GLY A 119 -1.39 -5.63 10.80
C GLY A 119 -0.46 -4.62 11.47
N VAL A 120 0.53 -5.09 12.25
CA VAL A 120 1.50 -4.22 12.92
C VAL A 120 2.41 -3.53 11.91
N GLY A 121 2.87 -4.25 10.88
CA GLY A 121 3.68 -3.70 9.80
C GLY A 121 2.99 -2.55 9.06
N GLY A 122 1.67 -2.63 8.86
CA GLY A 122 0.89 -1.58 8.22
C GLY A 122 0.89 -0.28 9.03
N VAL A 123 0.78 -0.38 10.37
CA VAL A 123 0.87 0.79 11.26
C VAL A 123 2.26 1.41 11.23
N LEU A 124 3.32 0.60 11.25
CA LEU A 124 4.70 1.09 11.18
C LEU A 124 4.97 1.78 9.83
N LEU A 125 4.44 1.23 8.74
CA LEU A 125 4.55 1.82 7.40
C LEU A 125 3.77 3.13 7.28
N LEU A 126 2.57 3.22 7.85
CA LEU A 126 1.84 4.48 7.97
C LEU A 126 2.69 5.55 8.67
N MET A 127 3.27 5.22 9.83
CA MET A 127 4.15 6.15 10.54
C MET A 127 5.37 6.56 9.69
N ALA A 128 5.96 5.62 8.96
CA ALA A 128 7.09 5.90 8.08
C ALA A 128 6.71 6.83 6.91
N ILE A 129 5.58 6.59 6.24
CA ILE A 129 5.08 7.43 5.15
C ILE A 129 4.75 8.84 5.65
N VAL A 130 4.09 8.97 6.82
CA VAL A 130 3.82 10.28 7.43
C VAL A 130 5.12 11.00 7.78
N THR A 131 6.09 10.30 8.38
CA THR A 131 7.40 10.87 8.71
C THR A 131 8.15 11.35 7.46
N MET A 132 8.14 10.54 6.39
CA MET A 132 8.69 10.93 5.09
C MET A 132 8.00 12.16 4.51
N THR A 133 6.68 12.25 4.64
CA THR A 133 5.87 13.39 4.17
C THR A 133 6.24 14.66 4.93
N VAL A 134 6.36 14.58 6.25
CA VAL A 134 6.78 15.71 7.09
C VAL A 134 8.21 16.13 6.75
N TRP A 135 9.15 15.18 6.64
CA TRP A 135 10.53 15.46 6.22
C TRP A 135 10.56 16.14 4.86
N ARG A 136 9.80 15.63 3.89
CA ARG A 136 9.68 16.26 2.58
C ARG A 136 9.09 17.67 2.65
N GLY A 137 8.09 17.88 3.51
CA GLY A 137 7.49 19.18 3.76
C GLY A 137 8.51 20.20 4.28
N PHE A 138 9.35 19.79 5.23
CA PHE A 138 10.46 20.63 5.69
C PHE A 138 11.44 20.97 4.57
N GLN A 139 11.79 20.01 3.71
CA GLN A 139 12.63 20.29 2.55
C GLN A 139 11.97 21.29 1.61
N ARG A 140 10.69 21.12 1.31
CA ARG A 140 9.93 21.99 0.40
C ARG A 140 9.77 23.41 0.92
N TYR A 141 9.36 23.58 2.18
CA TYR A 141 8.93 24.88 2.70
C TYR A 141 9.98 25.59 3.56
N ARG A 142 10.99 24.88 4.07
CA ARG A 142 11.96 25.44 5.03
C ARG A 142 13.41 25.29 4.58
N TRP A 143 13.89 24.06 4.36
CA TRP A 143 15.31 23.78 4.22
C TRP A 143 15.85 23.99 2.80
N ARG A 144 15.01 23.76 1.78
CA ARG A 144 15.45 23.67 0.38
C ARG A 144 14.53 24.44 -0.58
N LYS A 145 13.74 25.39 -0.05
CA LYS A 145 12.73 26.15 -0.81
C LYS A 145 13.30 26.86 -2.06
N ASP A 146 14.52 27.39 -1.95
CA ASP A 146 15.19 28.14 -3.02
C ASP A 146 16.29 27.30 -3.71
N ALA A 147 16.42 26.02 -3.36
CA ALA A 147 17.48 25.17 -3.88
C ALA A 147 17.09 24.58 -5.25
N PRO A 148 17.99 24.59 -6.25
CA PRO A 148 17.72 23.98 -7.56
C PRO A 148 17.36 22.50 -7.48
N ARG A 149 17.94 21.78 -6.52
CA ARG A 149 17.52 20.44 -6.11
C ARG A 149 16.70 20.60 -4.84
N GLN A 150 15.46 20.16 -4.84
CA GLN A 150 14.55 20.36 -3.70
C GLN A 150 14.64 19.21 -2.68
N VAL A 151 15.05 17.99 -3.08
CA VAL A 151 15.12 16.79 -2.20
C VAL A 151 16.53 16.22 -1.93
N GLN A 152 16.84 15.93 -0.68
CA GLN A 152 18.13 15.41 -0.20
C GLN A 152 18.34 13.97 -0.65
N TRP A 153 19.60 13.56 -0.83
CA TRP A 153 19.95 12.19 -1.17
C TRP A 153 19.52 11.20 -0.09
N SER A 154 19.68 11.54 1.19
CA SER A 154 19.25 10.70 2.31
C SER A 154 17.76 10.42 2.27
N TYR A 155 16.94 11.42 1.96
CA TYR A 155 15.49 11.24 1.77
C TYR A 155 15.19 10.27 0.62
N LEU A 156 15.89 10.38 -0.52
CA LEU A 156 15.69 9.46 -1.65
C LEU A 156 16.11 8.02 -1.30
N LEU A 157 17.24 7.85 -0.61
CA LEU A 157 17.71 6.53 -0.17
C LEU A 157 16.72 5.87 0.79
N VAL A 158 16.18 6.63 1.75
CA VAL A 158 15.13 6.13 2.66
C VAL A 158 13.85 5.80 1.88
N GLY A 159 13.46 6.63 0.90
CA GLY A 159 12.33 6.34 0.03
C GLY A 159 12.48 5.03 -0.75
N ILE A 160 13.64 4.80 -1.37
CA ILE A 160 13.96 3.55 -2.08
C ILE A 160 13.98 2.35 -1.11
N PHE A 161 14.57 2.52 0.07
CA PHE A 161 14.56 1.48 1.09
C PHE A 161 13.13 1.11 1.53
N LEU A 162 12.26 2.11 1.72
CA LEU A 162 10.85 1.89 2.04
C LEU A 162 10.08 1.21 0.92
N LEU A 163 10.44 1.42 -0.36
CA LEU A 163 9.86 0.63 -1.47
C LEU A 163 10.17 -0.87 -1.31
N GLY A 164 11.39 -1.21 -0.88
CA GLY A 164 11.74 -2.60 -0.57
C GLY A 164 10.93 -3.17 0.60
N ILE A 165 10.72 -2.39 1.67
CA ILE A 165 9.86 -2.81 2.79
C ILE A 165 8.41 -2.97 2.34
N LEU A 166 7.88 -2.03 1.54
CA LEU A 166 6.53 -2.11 0.99
C LEU A 166 6.33 -3.35 0.12
N TYR A 167 7.34 -3.75 -0.65
CA TYR A 167 7.30 -5.02 -1.40
C TYR A 167 7.15 -6.22 -0.46
N ILE A 168 8.02 -6.35 0.55
CA ILE A 168 7.96 -7.44 1.55
C ILE A 168 6.60 -7.45 2.25
N HIS A 169 6.11 -6.27 2.63
CA HIS A 169 4.85 -6.10 3.32
C HIS A 169 3.64 -6.43 2.45
N GLY A 170 3.68 -6.02 1.19
CA GLY A 170 2.68 -6.36 0.18
C GLY A 170 2.61 -7.87 -0.05
N THR A 171 3.75 -8.57 -0.06
CA THR A 171 3.79 -10.03 -0.16
C THR A 171 3.13 -10.72 1.04
N LEU A 172 3.29 -10.19 2.26
CA LEU A 172 2.52 -10.69 3.41
C LEU A 172 1.01 -10.54 3.19
N GLY A 173 0.57 -9.40 2.64
CA GLY A 173 -0.83 -9.18 2.27
C GLY A 173 -1.31 -10.14 1.17
N ALA A 174 -0.47 -10.42 0.18
CA ALA A 174 -0.76 -11.40 -0.87
C ALA A 174 -0.96 -12.81 -0.29
N HIS A 175 -0.13 -13.25 0.66
CA HIS A 175 -0.36 -14.51 1.37
C HIS A 175 -1.71 -14.56 2.10
N LEU A 176 -2.14 -13.45 2.72
CA LEU A 176 -3.47 -13.36 3.35
C LEU A 176 -4.60 -13.59 2.35
N GLY A 177 -4.55 -12.93 1.19
CA GLY A 177 -5.59 -13.04 0.17
C GLY A 177 -5.55 -14.34 -0.63
N GLU A 178 -4.38 -14.75 -1.10
CA GLU A 178 -4.22 -15.82 -2.09
C GLU A 178 -4.07 -17.19 -1.43
N VAL A 179 -3.23 -17.30 -0.40
CA VAL A 179 -2.95 -18.59 0.26
C VAL A 179 -4.00 -18.89 1.32
N PHE A 180 -4.32 -17.90 2.16
CA PHE A 180 -5.25 -18.10 3.27
C PHE A 180 -6.71 -17.80 2.91
N GLY A 181 -6.97 -17.22 1.73
CA GLY A 181 -8.32 -16.93 1.24
C GLY A 181 -9.06 -15.86 2.05
N ILE A 182 -8.34 -15.01 2.79
CA ILE A 182 -8.94 -13.97 3.63
C ILE A 182 -9.50 -12.87 2.71
N HIS A 183 -10.82 -12.70 2.75
CA HIS A 183 -11.59 -11.73 1.95
C HIS A 183 -11.44 -11.85 0.43
N ASN A 184 -10.84 -12.94 -0.05
CA ASN A 184 -10.81 -13.29 -1.47
C ASN A 184 -11.77 -14.45 -1.72
N THR A 185 -12.95 -14.14 -2.25
CA THR A 185 -14.01 -15.12 -2.49
C THR A 185 -13.52 -16.29 -3.34
N ALA A 186 -12.82 -16.01 -4.44
CA ALA A 186 -12.37 -17.06 -5.35
C ALA A 186 -11.33 -17.98 -4.67
N ALA A 187 -10.35 -17.41 -3.97
CA ALA A 187 -9.35 -18.20 -3.23
C ALA A 187 -9.99 -19.01 -2.10
N ASN A 188 -10.98 -18.45 -1.40
CA ASN A 188 -11.71 -19.16 -0.35
C ASN A 188 -12.52 -20.35 -0.91
N LEU A 189 -13.22 -20.15 -2.04
CA LEU A 189 -13.95 -21.23 -2.73
C LEU A 189 -13.01 -22.34 -3.23
N LEU A 190 -11.90 -21.98 -3.87
CA LEU A 190 -10.90 -22.95 -4.32
C LEU A 190 -10.34 -23.77 -3.15
N ARG A 191 -10.08 -23.11 -2.01
CA ARG A 191 -9.63 -23.79 -0.78
C ARG A 191 -10.65 -24.78 -0.24
N GLN A 192 -11.94 -24.48 -0.38
CA GLN A 192 -13.03 -25.37 0.03
C GLN A 192 -13.26 -26.52 -0.97
N GLY A 193 -12.46 -26.61 -2.04
CA GLY A 193 -12.64 -27.58 -3.12
C GLY A 193 -13.79 -27.25 -4.06
N GLU A 194 -14.32 -26.02 -3.99
CA GLU A 194 -15.42 -25.55 -4.81
C GLU A 194 -14.91 -24.90 -6.11
N ASN A 195 -15.78 -24.82 -7.12
CA ASN A 195 -15.45 -24.19 -8.41
C ASN A 195 -16.04 -22.77 -8.49
N PRO A 196 -15.22 -21.71 -8.41
CA PRO A 196 -15.69 -20.34 -8.47
C PRO A 196 -16.47 -20.01 -9.75
N ASN A 197 -16.12 -20.63 -10.88
CA ASN A 197 -16.76 -20.39 -12.19
C ASN A 197 -18.20 -20.93 -12.26
N LEU A 198 -18.59 -21.80 -11.34
CA LEU A 198 -19.95 -22.32 -11.24
C LEU A 198 -20.79 -21.55 -10.22
N LEU A 199 -20.15 -21.03 -9.16
CA LEU A 199 -20.82 -20.45 -7.99
C LEU A 199 -20.90 -18.91 -8.01
N LEU A 200 -20.03 -18.23 -8.75
CA LEU A 200 -19.98 -16.77 -8.85
C LEU A 200 -20.57 -16.23 -10.17
N LYS A 201 -21.55 -16.93 -10.75
CA LYS A 201 -22.22 -16.53 -12.00
C LYS A 201 -23.24 -15.40 -11.78
#